data_AF-A0A4S8M9H9-F1
#
_entry.id   AF-A0A4S8M9H9-F1
#
_cell.length_a   1.000
_cell.length_b   1.000
_cell.length_c   1.000
_cell.angle_alpha   90.00
_cell.angle_beta   90.00
_cell.angle_gamma   90.00
#
_symmetry.space_group_name_H-M   'P 1'
#
loop_
_entity.id
_entity.type
_entity.pdbx_description
1 polymer ?
#
loop_
_entity_poly.entity_id
_entity_poly.type
_entity_poly.pdbx_seq_one_letter_code
_entity_poly.pdbx_strand_id
1 'polypeptide(L)'
;MAFQPSRLGTKEHWNKVYEEELANFREIGDEGEIWFGEESVDKMVEWTEENTPPSDELSVLEIGSGNGTLLFALVEAGYSRKCLSGIDYSPDAVSLSRAIASSQEMQDIQFNVCDFLTEEPPVLPKMTGDTSNNLDLLLDKGTYDAIALGEKDDGGNTPVSNAF
;
A
#
# COMPACT_ATOMS: atom_id res chain seq x y z
N MET A 1 -22.46 8.41 23.41
CA MET A 1 -22.03 7.02 23.20
C MET A 1 -20.77 7.09 22.36
N ALA A 2 -19.62 6.70 22.90
CA ALA A 2 -18.42 6.48 22.09
C ALA A 2 -18.56 5.09 21.47
N PHE A 3 -18.40 4.99 20.15
CA PHE A 3 -18.30 3.69 19.48
C PHE A 3 -17.01 3.00 19.97
N GLN A 4 -17.08 1.69 20.19
CA GLN A 4 -15.86 0.94 20.45
C GLN A 4 -14.98 0.96 19.19
N PRO A 5 -13.64 1.04 19.35
CA PRO A 5 -12.72 1.00 18.23
C PRO A 5 -12.96 -0.25 17.39
N SER A 6 -12.97 -0.10 16.07
CA SER A 6 -13.07 -1.26 15.18
C SER A 6 -11.75 -2.02 15.21
N ARG A 7 -11.80 -3.35 15.23
CA ARG A 7 -10.59 -4.18 15.07
C ARG A 7 -9.81 -3.82 13.80
N LEU A 8 -10.55 -3.45 12.75
CA LEU A 8 -10.03 -3.00 11.45
C LEU A 8 -9.18 -1.72 11.53
N GLY A 9 -9.25 -0.96 12.62
CA GLY A 9 -8.45 0.24 12.84
C GLY A 9 -7.21 0.04 13.69
N THR A 10 -6.85 -1.21 14.03
CA THR A 10 -5.71 -1.51 14.91
C THR A 10 -4.55 -2.10 14.12
N LYS A 11 -3.34 -1.60 14.34
CA LYS A 11 -2.11 -2.11 13.72
C LYS A 11 -1.89 -3.58 14.07
N GLU A 12 -2.23 -3.97 15.30
CA GLU A 12 -2.13 -5.35 15.78
C GLU A 12 -3.02 -6.32 14.99
N HIS A 13 -4.23 -5.90 14.62
CA HIS A 13 -5.11 -6.72 13.79
C HIS A 13 -4.50 -6.98 12.42
N TRP A 14 -4.01 -5.93 11.77
CA TRP A 14 -3.42 -6.02 10.45
C TRP A 14 -2.12 -6.80 10.41
N ASN A 15 -1.23 -6.60 11.40
CA ASN A 15 -0.02 -7.41 11.52
C ASN A 15 -0.36 -8.90 11.60
N LYS A 16 -1.40 -9.25 12.38
CA LYS A 16 -1.84 -10.64 12.49
C LYS A 16 -2.40 -11.19 11.18
N VAL A 17 -3.22 -10.41 10.47
CA VAL A 17 -3.75 -10.81 9.15
C VAL A 17 -2.59 -11.09 8.20
N TYR A 18 -1.63 -10.17 8.08
CA TYR A 18 -0.51 -10.32 7.17
C TYR A 18 0.48 -11.42 7.57
N GLU A 19 0.65 -11.69 8.87
CA GLU A 19 1.40 -12.86 9.35
C GLU A 19 0.76 -14.18 8.85
N GLU A 20 -0.56 -14.29 8.99
CA GLU A 20 -1.33 -15.46 8.54
C GLU A 20 -1.31 -15.60 7.01
N GLU A 21 -1.52 -14.51 6.27
CA GLU A 21 -1.46 -14.49 4.80
C GLU A 21 -0.07 -14.83 4.27
N LEU A 22 1.00 -14.31 4.87
CA LEU A 22 2.37 -14.66 4.50
C LEU A 22 2.67 -16.14 4.72
N ALA A 23 2.15 -16.73 5.81
CA ALA A 23 2.27 -18.16 6.05
C ALA A 23 1.51 -18.97 4.99
N ASN A 24 0.26 -18.58 4.68
CA ASN A 24 -0.56 -19.24 3.66
C ASN A 24 0.07 -19.14 2.27
N PHE A 25 0.60 -17.99 1.89
CA PHE A 25 1.31 -17.82 0.61
C PHE A 25 2.48 -18.80 0.49
N ARG A 26 3.29 -18.93 1.56
CA ARG A 26 4.44 -19.85 1.57
C ARG A 26 4.05 -21.31 1.54
N GLU A 27 2.91 -21.67 2.12
CA GLU A 27 2.46 -23.07 2.21
C GLU A 27 1.70 -23.53 0.97
N ILE A 28 0.76 -22.71 0.48
CA ILE A 28 -0.20 -23.08 -0.55
C ILE A 28 -0.29 -22.09 -1.73
N GLY A 29 0.46 -20.98 -1.70
CA GLY A 29 0.44 -19.97 -2.76
C GLY A 29 -0.79 -19.06 -2.74
N ASP A 30 -1.50 -18.98 -1.61
CA ASP A 30 -2.62 -18.04 -1.43
C ASP A 30 -2.08 -16.61 -1.23
N GLU A 31 -2.48 -15.67 -2.10
CA GLU A 31 -1.98 -14.30 -2.13
C GLU A 31 -2.69 -13.36 -1.13
N GLY A 32 -3.66 -13.86 -0.37
CA GLY A 32 -4.38 -13.11 0.66
C GLY A 32 -5.62 -12.38 0.13
N GLU A 33 -6.28 -11.65 1.02
CA GLU A 33 -7.54 -10.98 0.72
C GLU A 33 -7.35 -9.63 0.01
N ILE A 34 -8.09 -9.42 -1.08
CA ILE A 34 -8.15 -8.12 -1.76
C ILE A 34 -9.23 -7.27 -1.10
N TRP A 35 -8.82 -6.35 -0.23
CA TRP A 35 -9.73 -5.39 0.39
C TRP A 35 -10.46 -4.52 -0.64
N PHE A 36 -11.78 -4.36 -0.42
CA PHE A 36 -12.74 -3.74 -1.37
C PHE A 36 -12.92 -4.51 -2.70
N GLY A 37 -12.32 -5.69 -2.85
CA GLY A 37 -12.49 -6.59 -3.98
C GLY A 37 -11.77 -6.14 -5.26
N GLU A 38 -11.66 -7.08 -6.20
CA GLU A 38 -10.98 -6.87 -7.50
C GLU A 38 -11.60 -5.73 -8.32
N GLU A 39 -12.92 -5.54 -8.26
CA GLU A 39 -13.60 -4.45 -8.97
C GLU A 39 -13.07 -3.05 -8.57
N SER A 40 -12.64 -2.89 -7.31
CA SER A 40 -12.02 -1.63 -6.86
C SER A 40 -10.63 -1.43 -7.47
N VAL A 41 -9.87 -2.51 -7.64
CA VAL A 41 -8.55 -2.48 -8.30
C VAL A 41 -8.73 -2.10 -9.76
N ASP A 42 -9.64 -2.75 -10.48
CA ASP A 42 -9.92 -2.46 -11.90
C ASP A 42 -10.26 -0.99 -12.13
N LYS A 43 -11.15 -0.43 -11.30
CA LYS A 43 -11.55 0.99 -11.38
C LYS A 43 -10.40 1.94 -11.08
N MET A 44 -9.54 1.61 -10.11
CA MET A 44 -8.38 2.44 -9.80
C MET A 44 -7.34 2.38 -10.92
N VAL A 45 -7.14 1.22 -11.55
CA VAL A 45 -6.26 1.06 -12.71
C VAL A 45 -6.80 1.86 -13.90
N GLU A 46 -8.09 1.71 -14.24
CA GLU A 46 -8.74 2.46 -15.33
C GLU A 46 -8.58 3.98 -15.12
N TRP A 47 -8.89 4.47 -13.91
CA TRP A 47 -8.71 5.88 -13.58
C TRP A 47 -7.24 6.33 -13.72
N THR A 48 -6.30 5.49 -13.30
CA THR A 48 -4.87 5.79 -13.36
C THR A 48 -4.39 5.86 -14.82
N GLU A 49 -4.84 4.95 -15.69
CA GLU A 49 -4.52 4.98 -17.13
C GLU A 49 -5.05 6.23 -17.82
N GLU A 50 -6.26 6.67 -17.47
CA GLU A 50 -6.88 7.87 -18.04
C GLU A 50 -6.21 9.18 -17.60
N ASN A 51 -5.76 9.26 -16.35
CA ASN A 51 -5.31 10.51 -15.73
C ASN A 51 -3.79 10.60 -15.59
N THR A 52 -3.08 9.48 -15.57
CA THR A 52 -1.62 9.40 -15.40
C THR A 52 -1.10 8.21 -16.22
N PRO A 53 -1.20 8.27 -17.57
CA PRO A 53 -0.90 7.14 -18.44
C PRO A 53 0.55 6.65 -18.29
N PRO A 54 0.82 5.35 -18.57
CA PRO A 54 2.15 4.76 -18.38
C PRO A 54 3.28 5.57 -19.01
N SER A 55 4.30 5.85 -18.21
CA SER A 55 5.54 6.50 -18.65
C SER A 55 6.70 6.05 -17.78
N ASP A 56 7.87 5.84 -18.39
CA ASP A 56 9.10 5.47 -17.69
C ASP A 56 9.64 6.59 -16.79
N GLU A 57 9.13 7.81 -16.91
CA GLU A 57 9.50 8.94 -16.03
C GLU A 57 8.62 9.05 -14.80
N LEU A 58 7.52 8.27 -14.70
CA LEU A 58 6.63 8.34 -13.55
C LEU A 58 7.28 7.83 -12.27
N SER A 59 6.75 8.34 -11.16
CA SER A 59 6.95 7.86 -9.80
C SER A 59 5.58 7.71 -9.09
N VAL A 60 5.18 6.46 -8.84
CA VAL A 60 3.89 6.09 -8.22
C VAL A 60 4.14 5.45 -6.87
N LEU A 61 3.45 5.90 -5.84
CA LEU A 61 3.50 5.34 -4.48
C LEU A 61 2.12 4.88 -4.02
N GLU A 62 1.98 3.62 -3.62
CA GLU A 62 0.79 3.14 -2.90
C GLU A 62 1.05 3.15 -1.38
N ILE A 63 0.14 3.79 -0.62
CA ILE A 63 0.16 3.83 0.84
C ILE A 63 -0.72 2.71 1.40
N GLY A 64 -0.15 1.89 2.28
CA GLY A 64 -0.80 0.70 2.82
C GLY A 64 -1.00 -0.35 1.73
N SER A 65 0.10 -0.65 1.03
CA SER A 65 0.10 -1.54 -0.14
C SER A 65 -0.32 -2.99 0.17
N GLY A 66 -0.33 -3.42 1.44
CA GLY A 66 -0.75 -4.76 1.82
C GLY A 66 0.00 -5.85 1.05
N ASN A 67 -0.75 -6.71 0.35
CA ASN A 67 -0.19 -7.76 -0.49
C ASN A 67 0.35 -7.27 -1.86
N GLY A 68 0.16 -6.00 -2.22
CA GLY A 68 0.70 -5.38 -3.43
C GLY A 68 -0.19 -5.48 -4.68
N THR A 69 -1.42 -6.00 -4.56
CA THR A 69 -2.30 -6.32 -5.70
C THR A 69 -2.50 -5.14 -6.67
N LEU A 70 -2.69 -3.91 -6.17
CA LEU A 70 -2.92 -2.76 -7.03
C LEU A 70 -1.69 -2.42 -7.89
N LEU A 71 -0.49 -2.50 -7.33
CA LEU A 71 0.74 -2.28 -8.09
C LEU A 71 0.97 -3.39 -9.13
N PHE A 72 0.64 -4.64 -8.83
CA PHE A 72 0.72 -5.72 -9.83
C PHE A 72 -0.25 -5.49 -10.99
N ALA A 73 -1.48 -5.07 -10.70
CA ALA A 73 -2.46 -4.73 -11.74
C ALA A 73 -2.00 -3.54 -12.61
N LEU A 74 -1.32 -2.54 -12.01
CA LEU A 74 -0.68 -1.47 -12.79
C LEU A 74 0.44 -2.00 -13.70
N VAL A 75 1.23 -2.97 -13.28
CA VAL A 75 2.21 -3.60 -14.17
C VAL A 75 1.53 -4.27 -15.37
N GLU A 76 0.42 -4.96 -15.15
CA GLU A 76 -0.37 -5.59 -16.22
C GLU A 76 -0.97 -4.56 -17.18
N ALA A 77 -1.34 -3.37 -16.67
CA ALA A 77 -1.75 -2.21 -17.46
C ALA A 77 -0.59 -1.48 -18.19
N GLY A 78 0.63 -1.99 -18.09
CA GLY A 78 1.79 -1.49 -18.83
C GLY A 78 2.64 -0.46 -18.09
N TYR A 79 2.42 -0.26 -16.79
CA TYR A 79 3.31 0.56 -15.96
C TYR A 79 4.64 -0.16 -15.72
N SER A 80 5.73 0.60 -15.81
CA SER A 80 7.08 0.10 -15.60
C SER A 80 7.26 -0.30 -14.14
N ARG A 81 7.63 -1.57 -13.84
CA ARG A 81 7.89 -2.03 -12.46
C ARG A 81 8.80 -1.08 -11.65
N LYS A 82 9.73 -0.39 -12.33
CA LYS A 82 10.67 0.57 -11.73
C LYS A 82 10.06 1.92 -11.35
N CYS A 83 8.87 2.27 -11.83
CA CYS A 83 8.14 3.47 -11.40
C CYS A 83 7.22 3.23 -10.20
N LEU A 84 7.03 1.97 -9.81
CA LEU A 84 6.05 1.59 -8.80
C LEU A 84 6.73 1.32 -7.46
N SER A 85 6.15 1.88 -6.40
CA SER A 85 6.52 1.56 -5.03
C SER A 85 5.30 1.41 -4.14
N GLY A 86 5.37 0.48 -3.19
CA GLY A 86 4.40 0.32 -2.12
C GLY A 86 5.06 0.53 -0.76
N ILE A 87 4.33 1.14 0.16
CA ILE A 87 4.71 1.19 1.58
C ILE A 87 3.62 0.58 2.45
N ASP A 88 4.05 -0.02 3.55
CA ASP A 88 3.13 -0.52 4.57
C ASP A 88 3.80 -0.44 5.95
N TYR A 89 3.02 -0.18 7.00
CA TYR A 89 3.53 -0.17 8.38
C TYR A 89 3.84 -1.58 8.93
N SER A 90 3.39 -2.63 8.22
CA SER A 90 3.47 -4.03 8.62
C SER A 90 4.66 -4.68 7.90
N PRO A 91 5.68 -5.16 8.65
CA PRO A 91 6.78 -5.91 8.07
C PRO A 91 6.34 -7.17 7.33
N ASP A 92 5.25 -7.81 7.78
CA ASP A 92 4.72 -9.03 7.17
C ASP A 92 3.97 -8.72 5.88
N ALA A 93 3.26 -7.58 5.78
CA ALA A 93 2.66 -7.11 4.53
C ALA A 93 3.73 -6.89 3.44
N VAL A 94 4.80 -6.18 3.81
CA VAL A 94 5.95 -5.94 2.91
C VAL A 94 6.65 -7.24 2.54
N SER A 95 6.71 -8.22 3.45
CA SER A 95 7.28 -9.52 3.16
C SER A 95 6.40 -10.34 2.22
N LEU A 96 5.08 -10.27 2.38
CA LEU A 96 4.09 -10.90 1.53
C LEU A 96 4.14 -10.34 0.11
N SER A 97 4.03 -9.01 -0.05
CA SER A 97 4.10 -8.37 -1.36
C SER A 97 5.41 -8.64 -2.10
N ARG A 98 6.56 -8.63 -1.41
CA ARG A 98 7.84 -9.04 -2.01
C ARG A 98 7.87 -10.51 -2.43
N ALA A 99 7.23 -11.40 -1.66
CA ALA A 99 7.17 -12.82 -1.98
C ALA A 99 6.28 -13.07 -3.21
N ILE A 100 5.11 -12.43 -3.28
CA ILE A 100 4.22 -12.46 -4.44
C ILE A 100 4.93 -11.89 -5.66
N ALA A 101 5.52 -10.69 -5.54
CA ALA A 101 6.30 -10.06 -6.61
C ALA A 101 7.39 -11.00 -7.14
N SER A 102 8.11 -11.70 -6.26
CA SER A 102 9.14 -12.66 -6.67
C SER A 102 8.56 -13.86 -7.43
N SER A 103 7.39 -14.36 -7.03
CA SER A 103 6.73 -15.48 -7.70
C SER A 103 6.20 -15.14 -9.09
N GLN A 104 5.88 -13.86 -9.32
CA GLN A 104 5.37 -13.33 -10.59
C GLN A 104 6.47 -12.66 -11.43
N GLU A 105 7.76 -12.81 -11.07
CA GLU A 105 8.91 -12.17 -11.73
C GLU A 105 8.86 -10.62 -11.75
N MET A 106 8.19 -10.02 -10.75
CA MET A 106 7.99 -8.58 -10.59
C MET A 106 8.86 -7.94 -9.48
N GLN A 107 9.94 -8.61 -9.04
CA GLN A 107 10.85 -8.11 -7.99
C GLN A 107 11.52 -6.73 -8.22
N ASP A 108 11.32 -6.12 -9.39
CA ASP A 108 11.76 -4.75 -9.68
C ASP A 108 10.85 -3.67 -9.04
N ILE A 109 9.64 -4.03 -8.58
CA ILE A 109 8.78 -3.15 -7.79
C ILE A 109 9.38 -2.99 -6.39
N GLN A 110 9.36 -1.76 -5.87
CA GLN A 110 9.84 -1.50 -4.52
C GLN A 110 8.73 -1.64 -3.49
N PHE A 111 8.99 -2.38 -2.41
CA PHE A 111 8.11 -2.44 -1.25
C PHE A 111 8.94 -2.12 -0.02
N ASN A 112 8.47 -1.22 0.84
CA ASN A 112 9.21 -0.76 2.01
C ASN A 112 8.33 -0.69 3.26
N VAL A 113 8.91 -1.07 4.40
CA VAL A 113 8.25 -0.83 5.69
C VAL A 113 8.35 0.65 6.00
N CYS A 114 7.21 1.28 6.28
CA CYS A 114 7.11 2.70 6.64
C CYS A 114 5.86 2.91 7.49
N ASP A 115 6.03 3.43 8.71
CA ASP A 115 4.92 3.89 9.53
C ASP A 115 4.49 5.29 9.05
N PHE A 116 3.69 5.33 7.99
CA PHE A 116 3.27 6.56 7.29
C PHE A 116 2.44 7.54 8.16
N LEU A 117 2.14 7.20 9.42
CA LEU A 117 1.55 8.14 10.38
C LEU A 117 2.60 8.96 11.13
N THR A 118 3.84 8.48 11.17
CA THR A 118 4.90 9.06 12.02
C THR A 118 6.25 9.20 11.31
N GLU A 119 6.40 8.58 10.14
CA GLU A 119 7.62 8.54 9.34
C GLU A 119 7.39 9.17 7.97
N GLU A 120 8.45 9.75 7.42
CA GLU A 120 8.48 10.17 6.02
C GLU A 120 8.72 8.94 5.12
N PRO A 121 7.99 8.78 4.01
CA PRO A 121 8.20 7.68 3.09
C PRO A 121 9.62 7.70 2.51
N PRO A 122 10.19 6.52 2.20
CA PRO A 122 11.53 6.44 1.63
C PRO A 122 11.60 7.17 0.28
N VAL A 123 12.72 7.85 0.03
CA VAL A 123 13.00 8.46 -1.26
C VAL A 123 13.22 7.35 -2.29
N LEU A 124 12.31 7.25 -3.26
CA LEU A 124 12.42 6.26 -4.34
C LEU A 124 13.61 6.59 -5.25
N PRO A 125 14.26 5.61 -5.91
CA PRO A 125 15.42 5.85 -6.77
C PRO A 125 15.20 6.88 -7.88
N LYS A 126 13.95 7.05 -8.35
CA LYS A 126 13.60 8.08 -9.33
C LYS A 126 13.41 9.47 -8.74
N MET A 127 13.29 9.57 -7.41
CA MET A 127 13.23 10.85 -6.68
C MET A 127 14.63 11.43 -6.40
N THR A 128 15.71 10.70 -6.69
CA THR A 128 17.08 11.19 -6.47
C THR A 128 17.55 12.07 -7.64
N GLY A 129 17.04 13.29 -7.70
CA GLY A 129 17.51 14.38 -8.57
C GLY A 129 17.45 15.72 -7.82
N ASP A 130 18.22 16.72 -8.25
CA ASP A 130 18.38 18.06 -7.60
C ASP A 130 17.11 18.95 -7.70
N THR A 131 15.98 18.34 -8.04
CA THR A 131 14.65 18.95 -8.14
C THR A 131 13.75 18.18 -7.21
N SER A 132 13.22 18.85 -6.18
CA SER A 132 12.08 18.47 -5.32
C SER A 132 11.59 17.02 -5.43
N ASN A 133 11.66 16.26 -4.33
CA ASN A 133 11.03 14.94 -4.10
C ASN A 133 9.59 14.87 -4.66
N ASN A 134 9.41 14.67 -5.96
CA ASN A 134 8.11 14.71 -6.60
C ASN A 134 7.68 13.28 -6.89
N LEU A 135 6.76 12.78 -6.07
CA LEU A 135 5.89 11.68 -6.45
C LEU A 135 4.84 12.25 -7.42
N ASP A 136 4.64 11.59 -8.56
CA ASP A 136 3.65 12.03 -9.55
C ASP A 136 2.23 11.59 -9.16
N LEU A 137 2.13 10.41 -8.53
CA LEU A 137 0.85 9.83 -8.12
C LEU A 137 0.99 9.10 -6.78
N LEU A 138 0.07 9.41 -5.86
CA LEU A 138 -0.12 8.65 -4.63
C LEU A 138 -1.46 7.93 -4.69
N LEU A 139 -1.44 6.64 -4.36
CA LEU A 139 -2.61 5.78 -4.34
C LEU A 139 -2.87 5.31 -2.91
N ASP A 140 -4.14 5.20 -2.56
CA ASP A 140 -4.61 4.62 -1.31
C ASP A 140 -5.88 3.83 -1.61
N LYS A 141 -5.83 2.52 -1.33
CA LYS A 141 -6.96 1.61 -1.46
C LYS A 141 -7.39 1.07 -0.11
N GLY A 142 -8.04 1.93 0.69
CA GLY A 142 -8.68 1.54 1.95
C GLY A 142 -7.85 1.76 3.20
N THR A 143 -6.64 2.28 3.07
CA THR A 143 -5.75 2.61 4.18
C THR A 143 -6.33 3.76 4.99
N TYR A 144 -6.81 4.83 4.34
CA TYR A 144 -7.51 5.90 5.05
C TYR A 144 -8.73 5.38 5.83
N ASP A 145 -9.52 4.46 5.27
CA ASP A 145 -10.65 3.85 5.97
C ASP A 145 -10.19 3.07 7.21
N ALA A 146 -9.14 2.26 7.10
CA ALA A 146 -8.57 1.54 8.24
C ALA A 146 -8.10 2.52 9.33
N ILE A 147 -7.34 3.55 8.98
CA ILE A 147 -6.83 4.54 9.94
C ILE A 147 -7.96 5.37 10.56
N ALA A 148 -9.00 5.72 9.79
CA ALA A 148 -10.16 6.46 10.29
C ALA A 148 -10.99 5.67 11.32
N LEU A 149 -10.89 4.34 11.29
CA LEU A 149 -11.50 3.44 12.27
C LEU A 149 -10.66 3.23 13.55
N GLY A 150 -9.45 3.81 13.60
CA GLY A 150 -8.51 3.66 14.71
C GLY A 150 -8.93 4.32 16.02
N GLU A 151 -8.22 3.95 17.09
CA GLU A 151 -8.47 4.50 18.42
C GLU A 151 -8.21 6.01 18.47
N LYS A 152 -9.02 6.70 19.26
CA LYS A 152 -8.81 8.11 19.54
C LYS A 152 -7.73 8.26 20.62
N ASP A 153 -6.89 9.28 20.49
CA ASP A 153 -5.95 9.64 21.55
C ASP A 153 -6.68 10.15 22.82
N ASP A 154 -5.92 10.43 23.89
CA ASP A 154 -6.45 10.96 25.15
C ASP A 154 -7.20 12.30 24.98
N GLY A 155 -6.94 13.02 23.88
CA GLY A 155 -7.64 14.25 23.48
C GLY A 155 -8.94 14.02 22.70
N GLY A 156 -9.28 12.77 22.36
CA GLY A 156 -10.45 12.42 21.55
C GLY A 156 -10.24 12.58 20.04
N ASN A 157 -9.00 12.78 19.62
CA ASN A 157 -8.57 12.98 18.23
C ASN A 157 -8.34 11.61 17.58
N THR A 158 -8.86 11.40 16.37
CA THR A 158 -8.60 10.16 15.60
C THR A 158 -7.19 10.20 15.00
N PRO A 159 -6.60 9.06 14.60
CA PRO A 159 -5.26 9.07 13.98
C PRO A 159 -5.19 9.95 12.73
N VAL A 160 -6.31 10.07 11.99
CA VAL A 160 -6.44 10.97 10.82
C VAL A 160 -6.53 12.46 11.17
N SER A 161 -6.85 12.83 12.41
CA SER A 161 -7.09 14.24 12.76
C SER A 161 -5.83 15.09 12.90
N ASN A 162 -4.66 14.46 12.96
CA ASN A 162 -3.36 15.12 12.88
C ASN A 162 -2.72 15.01 11.47
N ALA A 163 -3.43 14.40 10.50
CA ALA A 163 -2.89 14.10 9.17
C ALA A 163 -3.04 15.26 8.15
N PHE A 164 -3.65 16.39 8.54
CA PHE A 164 -3.84 17.58 7.68
C PHE A 164 -3.73 18.89 8.46
#